data_AF-A0A7X9E7X4-F1
#
_entry.id   AF-A0A7X9E7X4-F1
#
_cell.length_a   1.000
_cell.length_b   1.000
_cell.length_c   1.000
_cell.angle_alpha   90.00
_cell.angle_beta   90.00
_cell.angle_gamma   90.00
#
_symmetry.space_group_name_H-M   'P 1'
#
loop_
_entity.id
_entity.type
_entity.pdbx_description
1 polymer ?
#
loop_
_entity_poly.entity_id
_entity_poly.type
_entity_poly.pdbx_seq_one_letter_code
_entity_poly.pdbx_strand_id
1 'polypeptide(L)'
;MEFAISKYDITPKEPTYMEGYGGRNQRSKGVHENIYVKSLLIKNNKEMVLITCADVCIISRELSDQLKKSITENYLLKEENILITATHLHSGPALETWLMHEHDESYVDYFKSQVLNSVKECFENLQEGTMEFSSGETYIGMNRRQKTEKGVRLAPNPEAE
;
A
#
# COMPACT_ATOMS: atom_id res chain seq x y z
N MET A 1 -19.84 -3.34 17.05
CA MET A 1 -18.67 -3.70 16.22
C MET A 1 -17.47 -3.03 16.85
N GLU A 2 -16.29 -3.63 16.76
CA GLU A 2 -15.06 -3.02 17.25
C GLU A 2 -14.13 -2.73 16.07
N PHE A 3 -13.37 -1.66 16.15
CA PHE A 3 -12.34 -1.34 15.17
C PHE A 3 -11.10 -0.77 15.85
N ALA A 4 -9.96 -0.91 15.16
CA ALA A 4 -8.73 -0.25 15.51
C ALA A 4 -8.06 0.26 14.25
N ILE A 5 -7.49 1.46 14.32
CA ILE A 5 -6.75 2.08 13.23
C ILE A 5 -5.36 2.41 13.76
N SER A 6 -4.34 2.11 12.96
CA SER A 6 -2.97 2.50 13.25
C SER A 6 -2.31 3.12 12.03
N LYS A 7 -1.24 3.87 12.26
CA LYS A 7 -0.48 4.56 11.22
C LYS A 7 1.01 4.59 11.60
N TYR A 8 1.84 3.94 10.79
CA TYR A 8 3.28 3.88 11.00
C TYR A 8 4.03 4.54 9.85
N ASP A 9 5.04 5.35 10.20
CA ASP A 9 5.97 5.97 9.25
C ASP A 9 6.79 4.87 8.55
N ILE A 10 6.82 4.89 7.22
CA ILE A 10 7.66 4.01 6.39
C ILE A 10 8.65 4.82 5.56
N THR A 11 8.88 6.10 5.88
CA THR A 11 9.78 6.97 5.13
C THR A 11 11.22 6.47 5.24
N PRO A 12 11.90 6.18 4.10
CA PRO A 12 13.30 5.81 4.08
C PRO A 12 14.17 6.85 4.80
N LYS A 13 15.09 6.39 5.65
CA LYS A 13 16.04 7.28 6.35
C LYS A 13 17.27 7.61 5.51
N GLU A 14 17.55 6.78 4.51
CA GLU A 14 18.64 6.96 3.55
C GLU A 14 18.10 7.07 2.13
N PRO A 15 18.84 7.71 1.20
CA PRO A 15 18.53 7.68 -0.22
C PRO A 15 18.29 6.26 -0.73
N THR A 16 17.22 6.04 -1.47
CA THR A 16 16.81 4.72 -1.97
C THR A 16 16.27 4.80 -3.39
N TYR A 17 16.25 3.68 -4.10
CA TYR A 17 15.61 3.61 -5.42
C TYR A 17 14.09 3.73 -5.29
N MET A 18 13.47 4.34 -6.29
CA MET A 18 12.01 4.53 -6.32
C MET A 18 11.40 3.71 -7.45
N GLU A 19 10.19 3.20 -7.23
CA GLU A 19 9.48 2.35 -8.18
C GLU A 19 8.36 3.10 -8.93
N GLY A 20 8.04 2.68 -10.16
CA GLY A 20 6.90 3.16 -10.95
C GLY A 20 7.27 3.81 -12.30
N TYR A 21 8.34 4.59 -12.36
CA TYR A 21 8.80 5.24 -13.60
C TYR A 21 10.08 4.61 -14.14
N GLY A 22 9.98 3.86 -15.24
CA GLY A 22 11.12 3.10 -15.78
C GLY A 22 12.35 3.87 -16.26
N GLY A 23 12.22 5.18 -16.48
CA GLY A 23 13.38 6.03 -16.78
C GLY A 23 14.20 6.44 -15.56
N ARG A 24 13.81 6.06 -14.33
CA ARG A 24 14.37 6.60 -13.10
C ARG A 24 15.47 5.71 -12.51
N ASN A 25 16.69 5.88 -12.97
CA ASN A 25 17.85 5.08 -12.54
C ASN A 25 18.69 5.68 -11.40
N GLN A 26 18.17 6.65 -10.65
CA GLN A 26 18.89 7.32 -9.56
C GLN A 26 18.15 7.14 -8.24
N ARG A 27 18.92 7.07 -7.14
CA ARG A 27 18.38 7.10 -5.77
C ARG A 27 17.69 8.44 -5.50
N SER A 28 16.77 8.44 -4.54
CA SER A 28 16.06 9.64 -4.08
C SER A 28 17.04 10.72 -3.59
N LYS A 29 16.67 11.99 -3.77
CA LYS A 29 17.49 13.15 -3.37
C LYS A 29 17.05 13.76 -2.04
N GLY A 30 16.00 13.22 -1.45
CA GLY A 30 15.38 13.72 -0.22
C GLY A 30 13.93 13.28 -0.10
N VAL A 31 13.29 13.75 0.96
CA VAL A 31 11.89 13.48 1.30
C VAL A 31 11.11 14.77 1.13
N HIS A 32 10.06 14.74 0.30
CA HIS A 32 9.11 15.85 0.21
C HIS A 32 8.05 15.77 1.30
N GLU A 33 7.41 14.60 1.43
CA GLU A 33 6.43 14.27 2.46
C GLU A 33 6.71 12.86 3.01
N ASN A 34 6.37 12.65 4.28
CA ASN A 34 6.45 11.33 4.88
C ASN A 34 5.38 10.41 4.30
N ILE A 35 5.74 9.14 4.17
CA ILE A 35 4.88 8.07 3.66
C ILE A 35 4.56 7.08 4.78
N TYR A 36 3.40 6.43 4.69
CA TYR A 36 2.89 5.62 5.80
C TYR A 36 2.37 4.26 5.35
N VAL A 37 2.39 3.32 6.30
CA VAL A 37 1.47 2.19 6.30
C VAL A 37 0.34 2.49 7.28
N LYS A 38 -0.89 2.16 6.90
CA LYS A 38 -2.07 2.26 7.74
C LYS A 38 -2.77 0.93 7.79
N SER A 39 -3.16 0.49 8.98
CA SER A 39 -3.93 -0.73 9.17
C SER A 39 -5.29 -0.39 9.79
N LEU A 40 -6.31 -1.09 9.34
CA LEU A 40 -7.65 -1.10 9.89
C LEU A 40 -8.01 -2.54 10.23
N LEU A 41 -8.18 -2.81 11.52
CA LEU A 41 -8.73 -4.07 12.01
C LEU A 41 -10.19 -3.85 12.34
N ILE A 42 -11.07 -4.68 11.78
CA ILE A 42 -12.50 -4.67 12.03
C ILE A 42 -12.85 -6.00 12.70
N LYS A 43 -13.53 -5.95 13.83
CA LYS A 43 -14.01 -7.13 14.55
C LYS A 43 -15.52 -7.06 14.73
N ASN A 44 -16.19 -8.14 14.30
CA ASN A 44 -17.61 -8.32 14.51
C ASN A 44 -17.87 -9.72 15.08
N ASN A 45 -18.23 -9.78 16.36
CA ASN A 45 -18.30 -11.03 17.14
C ASN A 45 -16.96 -11.77 17.14
N LYS A 46 -16.91 -12.97 16.54
CA LYS A 46 -15.71 -13.81 16.44
C LYS A 46 -14.93 -13.61 15.13
N GLU A 47 -15.51 -12.91 14.16
CA GLU A 47 -14.88 -12.67 12.87
C GLU A 47 -14.07 -11.38 12.91
N MET A 48 -12.89 -11.42 12.31
CA MET A 48 -11.98 -10.28 12.19
C MET A 48 -11.50 -10.15 10.75
N VAL A 49 -11.42 -8.92 10.25
CA VAL A 49 -10.87 -8.57 8.93
C VAL A 49 -9.81 -7.50 9.11
N LEU A 50 -8.66 -7.69 8.48
CA LEU A 50 -7.54 -6.76 8.50
C LEU A 50 -7.33 -6.18 7.10
N ILE A 51 -7.34 -4.86 7.00
CA ILE A 51 -7.00 -4.12 5.77
C ILE A 51 -5.78 -3.27 6.07
N THR A 52 -4.69 -3.51 5.36
CA THR A 52 -3.46 -2.72 5.44
C THR A 52 -3.17 -2.08 4.10
N CYS A 53 -2.99 -0.76 4.08
CA CYS A 53 -2.65 0.02 2.89
C CYS A 53 -1.35 0.78 3.12
N ALA A 54 -0.42 0.69 2.18
CA ALA A 54 0.87 1.38 2.25
C ALA A 54 1.08 2.36 1.09
N ASP A 55 1.74 3.47 1.41
CA ASP A 55 2.16 4.50 0.46
C ASP A 55 3.39 4.07 -0.35
N VAL A 56 3.21 3.06 -1.21
CA VAL A 56 4.23 2.48 -2.09
C VAL A 56 3.66 2.22 -3.49
N CYS A 57 4.51 1.94 -4.48
CA CYS A 57 4.06 1.69 -5.85
C CYS A 57 3.37 0.33 -6.00
N ILE A 58 3.99 -0.73 -5.48
CA ILE A 58 3.50 -2.09 -5.62
C ILE A 58 3.97 -2.93 -4.43
N ILE A 59 3.14 -3.90 -4.04
CA ILE A 59 3.51 -4.96 -3.11
C ILE A 59 3.32 -6.25 -3.90
N SER A 60 4.37 -7.05 -4.01
CA SER A 60 4.29 -8.30 -4.75
C SER A 60 3.43 -9.32 -4.01
N ARG A 61 3.08 -10.39 -4.73
CA ARG A 61 2.47 -11.57 -4.12
C ARG A 61 3.38 -12.16 -3.03
N GLU A 62 4.67 -12.33 -3.31
CA GLU A 62 5.58 -12.99 -2.38
C GLU A 62 5.76 -12.19 -1.08
N LEU A 63 5.95 -10.87 -1.17
CA LEU A 63 6.02 -10.00 0.00
C LEU A 63 4.69 -9.98 0.78
N SER A 64 3.55 -9.93 0.07
CA SER A 64 2.23 -10.04 0.70
C SER A 64 2.06 -11.37 1.45
N ASP A 65 2.43 -12.49 0.83
CA ASP A 65 2.28 -13.83 1.41
C ASP A 65 3.19 -13.99 2.64
N GLN A 66 4.41 -13.46 2.61
CA GLN A 66 5.31 -13.40 3.77
C GLN A 66 4.69 -12.62 4.93
N LEU A 67 4.16 -11.42 4.66
CA LEU A 67 3.51 -10.59 5.68
C LEU A 67 2.28 -11.27 6.27
N LYS A 68 1.41 -11.83 5.41
CA LYS A 68 0.22 -12.57 5.83
C LYS A 68 0.57 -13.75 6.71
N LYS A 69 1.55 -14.55 6.31
CA LYS A 69 2.05 -15.67 7.11
C LYS A 69 2.47 -15.20 8.50
N SER A 70 3.33 -14.19 8.59
CA SER A 70 3.77 -13.64 9.88
C SER A 70 2.61 -13.12 10.74
N ILE A 71 1.59 -12.51 10.13
CA ILE A 71 0.39 -12.06 10.85
C ILE A 71 -0.39 -13.26 11.40
N THR A 72 -0.67 -14.27 10.57
CA THR A 72 -1.45 -15.45 10.97
C THR A 72 -0.74 -16.34 12.00
N GLU A 73 0.59 -16.31 12.07
CA GLU A 73 1.37 -17.01 13.09
C GLU A 73 1.24 -16.36 14.48
N ASN A 74 1.00 -15.05 14.54
CA ASN A 74 0.95 -14.28 15.78
C ASN A 74 -0.47 -13.93 16.24
N TYR A 75 -1.44 -13.97 15.33
CA TYR A 75 -2.82 -13.55 15.60
C TYR A 75 -3.83 -14.56 15.05
N LEU A 76 -4.98 -14.68 15.72
CA LEU A 76 -6.10 -15.52 15.28
C LEU A 76 -6.86 -14.86 14.12
N LEU A 77 -6.19 -14.77 12.97
CA LEU A 77 -6.74 -14.37 11.68
C LEU A 77 -6.55 -15.49 10.68
N LYS A 78 -7.52 -15.65 9.79
CA LYS A 78 -7.36 -16.48 8.59
C LYS A 78 -6.73 -15.64 7.49
N GLU A 79 -5.94 -16.27 6.63
CA GLU A 79 -5.27 -15.58 5.53
C GLU A 79 -6.26 -14.89 4.58
N GLU A 80 -7.42 -15.51 4.34
CA GLU A 80 -8.50 -14.94 3.52
C GLU A 80 -9.12 -13.66 4.10
N ASN A 81 -8.92 -13.39 5.39
CA ASN A 81 -9.43 -12.21 6.07
C ASN A 81 -8.39 -11.05 6.09
N ILE A 82 -7.27 -11.20 5.38
CA ILE A 82 -6.20 -10.20 5.33
C ILE A 82 -6.08 -9.62 3.91
N LEU A 83 -6.29 -8.31 3.80
CA LEU A 83 -6.01 -7.52 2.60
C LEU A 83 -4.78 -6.64 2.84
N ILE A 84 -3.76 -6.79 2.00
CA ILE A 84 -2.59 -5.91 1.95
C ILE A 84 -2.59 -5.24 0.57
N THR A 85 -2.56 -3.91 0.54
CA THR A 85 -2.65 -3.13 -0.70
C THR A 85 -1.69 -1.93 -0.69
N ALA A 86 -1.48 -1.35 -1.87
CA ALA A 86 -0.62 -0.20 -2.10
C ALA A 86 -1.43 0.94 -2.74
N THR A 87 -1.06 2.19 -2.45
CA THR A 87 -1.69 3.37 -3.08
C THR A 87 -1.26 3.60 -4.53
N HIS A 88 -0.27 2.83 -5.00
CA HIS A 88 0.37 3.00 -6.30
C HIS A 88 1.17 4.31 -6.41
N LEU A 89 1.89 4.68 -5.34
CA LEU A 89 2.76 5.85 -5.29
C LEU A 89 4.07 5.64 -6.06
N HIS A 90 4.22 6.34 -7.21
CA HIS A 90 5.43 6.28 -8.06
C HIS A 90 6.64 7.08 -7.54
N SER A 91 6.52 7.70 -6.36
CA SER A 91 7.59 8.48 -5.72
C SER A 91 8.01 7.87 -4.37
N GLY A 92 7.58 6.63 -4.13
CA GLY A 92 7.97 5.85 -2.97
C GLY A 92 9.13 4.90 -3.28
N PRO A 93 9.71 4.30 -2.24
CA PRO A 93 10.80 3.34 -2.35
C PRO A 93 10.40 2.07 -3.10
N ALA A 94 11.36 1.48 -3.81
CA ALA A 94 11.20 0.16 -4.41
C ALA A 94 11.23 -0.92 -3.33
N LEU A 95 10.24 -1.81 -3.37
CA LEU A 95 10.16 -2.96 -2.48
C LEU A 95 10.69 -4.25 -3.12
N GLU A 96 10.76 -4.30 -4.45
CA GLU A 96 11.22 -5.46 -5.22
C GLU A 96 11.80 -5.04 -6.56
N THR A 97 12.53 -5.96 -7.20
CA THR A 97 13.28 -5.72 -8.45
C THR A 97 12.46 -5.91 -9.73
N TRP A 98 11.19 -6.33 -9.63
CA TRP A 98 10.44 -6.89 -10.76
C TRP A 98 10.19 -5.96 -11.95
N LEU A 99 10.09 -4.66 -11.73
CA LEU A 99 9.64 -3.74 -12.77
C LEU A 99 10.80 -2.97 -13.41
N MET A 100 11.73 -2.40 -12.63
CA MET A 100 12.70 -1.46 -13.21
C MET A 100 14.04 -1.30 -12.45
N HIS A 101 14.10 -1.50 -11.12
CA HIS A 101 15.25 -1.04 -10.31
C HIS A 101 15.67 -2.00 -9.19
N GLU A 102 16.92 -1.91 -8.76
CA GLU A 102 17.40 -2.52 -7.51
C GLU A 102 16.54 -2.03 -6.33
N HIS A 103 16.37 -2.88 -5.32
CA HIS A 103 15.76 -2.48 -4.05
C HIS A 103 16.80 -2.61 -2.92
N ASP A 104 16.61 -1.82 -1.87
CA ASP A 104 17.44 -1.92 -0.67
C ASP A 104 16.80 -2.93 0.28
N GLU A 105 17.41 -4.11 0.46
CA GLU A 105 16.90 -5.17 1.34
C GLU A 105 16.64 -4.66 2.77
N SER A 106 17.53 -3.81 3.28
CA SER A 106 17.38 -3.18 4.60
C SER A 106 16.11 -2.32 4.70
N TYR A 107 15.71 -1.66 3.61
CA TYR A 107 14.46 -0.91 3.58
C TYR A 107 13.25 -1.84 3.50
N VAL A 108 13.35 -2.95 2.77
CA VAL A 108 12.27 -3.96 2.72
C VAL A 108 12.03 -4.58 4.11
N ASP A 109 13.09 -4.88 4.84
CA ASP A 109 12.98 -5.38 6.22
C ASP A 109 12.38 -4.34 7.17
N TYR A 110 12.82 -3.08 7.05
CA TYR A 110 12.20 -1.97 7.77
C TYR A 110 10.71 -1.85 7.45
N PHE A 111 10.34 -1.87 6.17
CA PHE A 111 8.95 -1.85 5.73
C PHE A 111 8.13 -2.99 6.35
N LYS A 112 8.62 -4.23 6.30
CA LYS A 112 7.98 -5.39 6.92
C LYS A 112 7.76 -5.17 8.41
N SER A 113 8.79 -4.68 9.12
CA SER A 113 8.69 -4.41 10.56
C SER A 113 7.61 -3.37 10.87
N GLN A 114 7.50 -2.30 10.07
CA GLN A 114 6.51 -1.25 10.27
C GLN A 114 5.09 -1.74 9.96
N VAL A 115 4.91 -2.60 8.94
CA VAL A 115 3.63 -3.28 8.70
C VAL A 115 3.22 -4.11 9.91
N LEU A 116 4.13 -4.93 10.45
CA LEU A 116 3.82 -5.79 11.59
C LEU A 116 3.55 -4.97 12.87
N ASN A 117 4.29 -3.87 13.10
CA ASN A 117 4.01 -2.95 14.19
C ASN A 117 2.63 -2.29 14.06
N SER A 118 2.27 -1.85 12.85
CA SER A 118 0.94 -1.31 12.52
C SER A 118 -0.16 -2.31 12.85
N VAL A 119 0.01 -3.57 12.44
CA VAL A 119 -0.96 -4.63 12.74
C VAL A 119 -1.03 -4.92 14.25
N LYS A 120 0.11 -4.99 14.92
CA LYS A 120 0.18 -5.20 16.37
C LYS A 120 -0.60 -4.14 17.13
N GLU A 121 -0.38 -2.86 16.81
CA GLU A 121 -1.09 -1.75 17.45
C GLU A 121 -2.61 -1.87 17.27
N CYS A 122 -3.09 -2.31 16.11
CA CYS A 122 -4.51 -2.56 15.90
C CYS A 122 -5.07 -3.63 16.84
N PHE A 123 -4.34 -4.73 17.05
CA PHE A 123 -4.77 -5.80 17.97
C PHE A 123 -4.80 -5.36 19.43
N GLU A 124 -3.94 -4.41 19.82
CA GLU A 124 -3.84 -3.90 21.18
C GLU A 124 -4.88 -2.80 21.48
N ASN A 125 -5.48 -2.18 20.46
CA ASN A 125 -6.30 -0.97 20.59
C ASN A 125 -7.69 -1.08 19.94
N LEU A 126 -8.33 -2.26 19.99
CA LEU A 126 -9.73 -2.39 19.57
C LEU A 126 -10.66 -1.55 20.45
N GLN A 127 -11.55 -0.80 19.79
CA GLN A 127 -12.53 0.08 20.44
C GLN A 127 -13.90 -0.13 19.81
N GLU A 128 -14.96 -0.05 20.63
CA GLU A 128 -16.33 -0.08 20.13
C GLU A 128 -16.64 1.13 19.25
N GLY A 129 -17.40 0.91 18.19
CA GLY A 129 -17.99 1.99 17.43
C GLY A 129 -18.88 1.55 16.28
N THR A 130 -19.22 2.51 15.43
CA THR A 130 -20.13 2.34 14.29
C THR A 130 -19.39 2.59 12.98
N MET A 131 -19.71 1.78 11.97
CA MET A 131 -19.22 1.93 10.60
C MET A 131 -20.39 2.36 9.71
N GLU A 132 -20.17 3.42 8.94
CA GLU A 132 -21.11 3.92 7.95
C GLU A 132 -20.44 3.91 6.57
N PHE A 133 -21.25 3.79 5.53
CA PHE A 133 -20.79 3.78 4.15
C PHE A 133 -21.52 4.86 3.35
N SER A 134 -20.77 5.58 2.53
CA SER A 134 -21.31 6.52 1.54
C SER A 134 -20.51 6.42 0.26
N SER A 135 -21.12 6.84 -0.84
CA SER A 135 -20.50 6.89 -2.15
C SER A 135 -20.82 8.21 -2.83
N GLY A 136 -19.98 8.59 -3.79
CA GLY A 136 -20.11 9.81 -4.58
C GLY A 136 -19.25 9.74 -5.85
N GLU A 137 -19.29 10.80 -6.64
CA GLU A 137 -18.59 10.88 -7.94
C GLU A 137 -17.43 11.89 -7.90
N THR A 138 -16.39 11.63 -8.68
CA THR A 138 -15.25 12.53 -8.89
C THR A 138 -14.76 12.46 -10.33
N TYR A 139 -14.28 13.58 -10.85
CA TYR A 139 -13.79 13.70 -12.24
C TYR A 139 -12.29 14.02 -12.30
N ILE A 140 -11.56 13.76 -11.21
CA ILE A 140 -10.09 13.95 -11.15
C ILE A 140 -9.38 12.95 -12.08
N GLY A 141 -9.88 11.72 -12.17
CA GLY A 141 -9.32 10.67 -13.02
C GLY A 141 -9.71 10.86 -14.48
N MET A 142 -8.77 10.63 -15.39
CA MET A 142 -8.98 10.71 -16.84
C MET A 142 -8.27 9.55 -17.53
N ASN A 143 -8.93 8.93 -18.51
CA ASN A 143 -8.29 7.90 -19.32
C ASN A 143 -7.13 8.52 -20.11
N ARG A 144 -5.92 7.98 -19.96
CA ARG A 144 -4.71 8.49 -20.64
C ARG A 144 -4.47 7.89 -22.03
N ARG A 145 -5.39 7.09 -22.57
CA ARG A 145 -5.25 6.40 -23.87
C ARG A 145 -6.17 7.03 -24.90
N GLN A 146 -5.67 8.05 -25.59
CA GLN A 146 -6.41 8.72 -26.66
C GLN A 146 -6.31 7.94 -27.97
N LYS A 147 -7.46 7.57 -28.54
CA LYS A 147 -7.52 6.97 -29.89
C LYS A 147 -7.27 8.06 -30.94
N THR A 148 -6.46 7.74 -31.94
CA THR A 148 -6.14 8.58 -33.09
C THR A 148 -6.18 7.73 -34.36
N GLU A 149 -6.21 8.35 -35.54
CA GLU A 149 -6.14 7.63 -36.83
C GLU A 149 -4.90 6.73 -36.95
N LYS A 150 -3.82 7.06 -36.24
CA LYS A 150 -2.54 6.34 -36.27
C LYS A 150 -2.36 5.35 -35.10
N GLY A 151 -3.39 5.10 -34.31
CA GLY A 151 -3.34 4.23 -33.11
C GLY A 151 -3.57 4.99 -31.81
N VAL A 152 -2.97 4.54 -30.70
CA VAL A 152 -3.18 5.11 -29.36
C VAL A 152 -2.03 6.04 -28.98
N ARG A 153 -2.36 7.27 -28.55
CA ARG A 153 -1.42 8.23 -27.95
C ARG A 153 -1.63 8.31 -26.44
N LEU A 154 -0.54 8.47 -25.68
CA LEU A 154 -0.60 8.78 -24.25
C LEU A 154 -0.97 10.26 -24.07
N ALA A 155 -2.27 10.53 -23.91
CA ALA A 155 -2.84 11.86 -23.72
C ALA A 155 -4.22 11.73 -23.05
N PRO A 156 -4.72 12.79 -22.37
CA PRO A 156 -6.09 12.81 -21.86
C PRO A 156 -7.11 12.44 -22.94
N ASN A 157 -7.99 11.49 -22.62
CA ASN A 157 -9.06 11.02 -23.50
C ASN A 157 -10.43 11.22 -22.83
N PRO A 158 -11.09 12.37 -23.05
CA PRO A 158 -12.40 12.65 -22.47
C PRO A 158 -13.54 11.82 -23.07
N GLU A 159 -13.31 11.20 -24.23
CA GLU A 159 -14.30 10.37 -24.96
C GLU A 159 -14.19 8.88 -24.61
N ALA A 160 -13.32 8.50 -23.67
CA ALA A 160 -13.24 7.13 -23.20
C ALA A 160 -14.32 6.87 -22.14
N GLU A 161 -15.15 5.86 -22.40
CA GLU A 161 -15.88 5.14 -21.33
C GLU A 161 -14.91 4.43 -20.38
#